data_AF-B9X8X4-F1
#
_entry.id   AF-B9X8X4-F1
#
_cell.length_a   1.000
_cell.length_b   1.000
_cell.length_c   1.000
_cell.angle_alpha   90.00
_cell.angle_beta   90.00
_cell.angle_gamma   90.00
#
_symmetry.space_group_name_H-M   'P 1'
#
loop_
_entity.id
_entity.type
_entity.pdbx_description
1 polymer ?
#
loop_
_entity_poly.entity_id
_entity_poly.type
_entity_poly.pdbx_seq_one_letter_code
_entity_poly.pdbx_strand_id
1 'polypeptide(L)'
;MNSKTSEDRIKIYLSKLRKHRNKILSKKSIKNIIEISDVSDNDIENIGLHFRRSYARVKRFFDMGKIDVAFRELESIYFYSLHDKSMFSLFFFLFKEIADKVNTKESKKKMIHVSLQAKEFGIRNDLDLIDYYEFKKSKNRMLILTLSSILIFFISLITYRSFKSFISVNGNGKMALKEKSTPYSVSQGLPPITMATDLVVEAVNLISHPKDSYYIEIEDAKVLVFEDAHLYQLKAGVVSTTHPVKKISYKVTVYDDLGKSVFNQVFAKESDFFAKWGKNVYIPIDVISSIPRAIDVNPKKIVLDIIEVDFFKDVDDKIGVNLDSDSFILKFKYIGNYFKKSFGICKANTVIEVFNSSKDVVKNLEIEIDYIDKEGRIIRSLRRKLISSANSFLKSKSKQSFTISTIFPNEIYPTIENDFSSIKIYNVIIK
;
A
#
# COMPACT_ATOMS: atom_id res chain seq x y z
N MET A 1 29.17 -30.54 40.16
CA MET A 1 28.23 -29.86 39.23
C MET A 1 26.95 -30.67 39.19
N ASN A 2 25.85 -30.18 39.76
CA ASN A 2 24.56 -30.90 39.71
C ASN A 2 24.08 -30.92 38.26
N SER A 3 24.03 -32.10 37.62
CA SER A 3 23.46 -32.26 36.30
C SER A 3 21.96 -31.98 36.38
N LYS A 4 21.50 -30.88 35.78
CA LYS A 4 20.07 -30.59 35.66
C LYS A 4 19.42 -31.72 34.87
N THR A 5 18.30 -32.24 35.37
CA THR A 5 17.52 -33.24 34.64
C THR A 5 16.89 -32.62 33.38
N SER A 6 16.47 -33.46 32.43
CA SER A 6 15.72 -33.00 31.24
C SER A 6 14.49 -32.15 31.64
N GLU A 7 13.79 -32.57 32.70
CA GLU A 7 12.63 -31.85 33.23
C GLU A 7 12.99 -30.46 33.77
N ASP A 8 14.13 -30.33 34.47
CA ASP A 8 14.61 -29.05 34.99
C ASP A 8 14.97 -28.08 33.85
N ARG A 9 15.60 -28.59 32.78
CA ARG A 9 15.94 -27.79 31.60
C ARG A 9 14.68 -27.29 30.88
N ILE A 10 13.69 -28.16 30.69
CA ILE A 10 12.40 -27.81 30.10
C ILE A 10 11.66 -26.76 30.95
N LYS A 11 11.63 -26.92 32.29
CA LYS A 11 11.03 -25.95 33.22
C LYS A 11 11.68 -24.57 33.11
N ILE A 12 13.01 -24.51 33.11
CA ILE A 12 13.77 -23.26 32.95
C ILE A 12 13.45 -22.62 31.59
N TYR A 13 13.45 -23.41 30.52
CA TYR A 13 13.12 -22.92 29.19
C TYR A 13 11.70 -22.34 29.11
N LEU A 14 10.68 -23.07 29.60
CA LEU A 14 9.30 -22.59 29.61
C LEU A 14 9.14 -21.35 30.48
N SER A 15 9.89 -21.24 31.58
CA SER A 15 9.92 -20.03 32.40
C SER A 15 10.45 -18.81 31.62
N LYS A 16 11.45 -18.99 30.75
CA LYS A 16 11.97 -17.94 29.87
C LYS A 16 10.93 -17.56 28.81
N LEU A 17 10.28 -18.53 28.17
CA LEU A 17 9.16 -18.25 27.25
C LEU A 17 8.02 -17.47 27.94
N ARG A 18 7.67 -17.84 29.17
CA ARG A 18 6.64 -17.15 29.98
C ARG A 18 6.94 -15.68 30.22
N LYS A 19 8.21 -15.25 30.29
CA LYS A 19 8.57 -13.82 30.36
C LYS A 19 8.09 -13.03 29.14
N HIS A 20 7.86 -13.70 28.02
CA HIS A 20 7.38 -13.11 26.78
C HIS A 20 5.88 -13.32 26.52
N ARG A 21 5.09 -13.72 27.53
CA ARG A 21 3.64 -14.03 27.39
C ARG A 21 2.77 -12.97 26.73
N ASN A 22 3.20 -11.71 26.75
CA ASN A 22 2.46 -10.57 26.16
C ASN A 22 3.02 -10.14 24.79
N LYS A 23 4.04 -10.83 24.26
CA LYS A 23 4.70 -10.51 22.98
C LYS A 23 4.42 -11.63 21.98
N ILE A 24 4.31 -11.24 20.71
CA ILE A 24 4.31 -12.20 19.59
C ILE A 24 5.77 -12.57 19.33
N LEU A 25 6.06 -13.86 19.37
CA LEU A 25 7.41 -14.38 19.22
C LEU A 25 7.64 -14.86 17.80
N SER A 26 8.66 -14.31 17.14
CA SER A 26 9.10 -14.81 15.84
C SER A 26 9.74 -16.18 15.95
N LYS A 27 9.75 -16.96 14.85
CA LYS A 27 10.47 -18.24 14.78
C LYS A 27 11.94 -18.07 15.19
N LYS A 28 12.58 -16.96 14.78
CA LYS A 28 13.95 -16.61 15.16
C LYS A 28 14.08 -16.35 16.67
N SER A 29 13.14 -15.64 17.28
CA SER A 29 13.14 -15.38 18.72
C SER A 29 13.02 -16.66 19.53
N ILE A 30 12.17 -17.59 19.11
CA ILE A 30 11.99 -18.88 19.79
C ILE A 30 13.27 -19.72 19.67
N LYS A 31 13.88 -19.78 18.47
CA LYS A 31 15.15 -20.46 18.25
C LYS A 31 16.26 -19.91 19.15
N ASN A 32 16.40 -18.59 19.24
CA ASN A 32 17.38 -17.97 20.12
C ASN A 32 17.13 -18.32 21.61
N ILE A 33 15.87 -18.39 22.04
CA ILE A 33 15.55 -18.79 23.43
C ILE A 33 15.92 -20.25 23.67
N ILE A 34 15.74 -21.13 22.69
CA ILE A 34 16.18 -22.54 22.76
C ILE A 34 17.70 -22.61 22.91
N GLU A 35 18.44 -21.93 22.04
CA GLU A 35 19.92 -21.88 22.04
C GLU A 35 20.47 -21.38 23.39
N ILE A 36 19.88 -20.33 23.97
CA ILE A 36 20.31 -19.75 25.26
C ILE A 36 19.86 -20.59 26.47
N SER A 37 19.02 -21.60 26.27
CA SER A 37 18.45 -22.41 27.36
C SER A 37 19.01 -23.81 27.48
N ASP A 38 20.02 -24.15 26.68
CA ASP A 38 20.71 -25.44 26.75
C ASP A 38 19.72 -26.63 26.63
N VAL A 39 18.69 -26.47 25.79
CA VAL A 39 17.64 -27.46 25.54
C VAL A 39 18.09 -28.34 24.38
N SER A 40 18.20 -29.64 24.62
CA SER A 40 18.56 -30.63 23.59
C SER A 40 17.36 -31.02 22.71
N ASP A 41 17.61 -31.65 21.57
CA ASP A 41 16.54 -32.16 20.70
C ASP A 41 15.64 -33.19 21.42
N ASN A 42 16.21 -34.00 22.31
CA ASN A 42 15.46 -34.94 23.15
C ASN A 42 14.54 -34.20 24.16
N ASP A 43 14.97 -33.04 24.65
CA ASP A 43 14.13 -32.19 25.50
C ASP A 43 12.97 -31.57 24.68
N ILE A 44 13.18 -31.22 23.41
CA ILE A 44 12.13 -30.76 22.48
C ILE A 44 11.13 -31.88 22.19
N GLU A 45 11.58 -33.11 22.01
CA GLU A 45 10.70 -34.26 21.84
C GLU A 45 9.82 -34.50 23.08
N ASN A 46 10.40 -34.41 24.28
CA ASN A 46 9.68 -34.50 25.55
C ASN A 46 8.62 -33.39 25.70
N ILE A 47 8.92 -32.16 25.27
CA ILE A 47 7.93 -31.07 25.19
C ILE A 47 6.77 -31.44 24.26
N GLY A 48 7.07 -32.05 23.11
CA GLY A 48 6.06 -32.54 22.17
C GLY A 48 5.17 -33.65 22.74
N LEU A 49 5.75 -34.61 23.46
CA LEU A 49 5.00 -35.66 24.17
C LEU A 49 4.07 -35.07 25.23
N HIS A 50 4.56 -34.11 26.02
CA HIS A 50 3.75 -33.41 27.02
C HIS A 50 2.58 -32.64 26.39
N PHE A 51 2.85 -31.92 25.28
CA PHE A 51 1.82 -31.24 24.51
C PHE A 51 0.73 -32.20 24.04
N ARG A 52 1.10 -33.32 23.38
CA ARG A 52 0.14 -34.29 22.84
C ARG A 52 -0.73 -34.92 23.94
N ARG A 53 -0.13 -35.31 25.06
CA ARG A 53 -0.87 -35.89 26.22
C ARG A 53 -1.89 -34.91 26.77
N SER A 54 -1.48 -33.65 26.94
CA SER A 54 -2.34 -32.60 27.50
C SER A 54 -3.40 -32.17 26.50
N TYR A 55 -3.07 -32.05 25.21
CA TYR A 55 -4.01 -31.77 24.13
C TYR A 55 -5.12 -32.83 24.05
N ALA A 56 -4.77 -34.11 24.14
CA ALA A 56 -5.75 -35.20 24.17
C ALA A 56 -6.69 -35.08 25.39
N ARG A 57 -6.17 -34.65 26.54
CA ARG A 57 -6.97 -34.39 27.74
C ARG A 57 -7.92 -33.20 27.56
N VAL A 58 -7.44 -32.09 26.99
CA VAL A 58 -8.26 -30.92 26.65
C VAL A 58 -9.41 -31.34 25.73
N LYS A 59 -9.10 -32.10 24.67
CA LYS A 59 -10.10 -32.56 23.70
C LYS A 59 -11.17 -33.41 24.37
N ARG A 60 -10.78 -34.35 25.25
CA ARG A 60 -11.75 -35.13 26.05
C ARG A 60 -12.65 -34.24 26.92
N PHE A 61 -12.10 -33.22 27.59
CA PHE A 61 -12.93 -32.30 28.38
C PHE A 61 -13.88 -31.49 27.51
N PHE A 62 -13.44 -31.07 26.33
CA PHE A 62 -14.29 -30.36 25.37
C PHE A 62 -15.42 -31.25 24.84
N ASP A 63 -15.11 -32.49 24.47
CA ASP A 63 -16.08 -33.49 23.99
C ASP A 63 -17.11 -33.84 25.09
N MET A 64 -16.70 -33.84 26.36
CA MET A 64 -17.58 -34.01 27.52
C MET A 64 -18.38 -32.74 27.89
N GLY A 65 -18.26 -31.65 27.14
CA GLY A 65 -18.96 -30.39 27.41
C GLY A 65 -18.40 -29.58 28.59
N LYS A 66 -17.24 -29.95 29.15
CA LYS A 66 -16.56 -29.22 30.24
C LYS A 66 -15.72 -28.07 29.69
N ILE A 67 -16.38 -27.12 29.04
CA ILE A 67 -15.75 -26.06 28.23
C ILE A 67 -14.78 -25.20 29.06
N ASP A 68 -15.14 -24.77 30.27
CA ASP A 68 -14.27 -23.94 31.12
C ASP A 68 -13.02 -24.67 31.62
N VAL A 69 -13.11 -25.98 31.83
CA VAL A 69 -11.98 -26.83 32.22
C VAL A 69 -11.08 -27.04 31.02
N ALA A 70 -11.66 -27.33 29.85
CA ALA A 70 -10.94 -27.47 28.60
C ALA A 70 -10.18 -26.17 28.24
N PHE A 71 -10.83 -25.01 28.40
CA PHE A 71 -10.20 -23.71 28.12
C PHE A 71 -9.01 -23.44 29.04
N ARG A 72 -9.15 -23.63 30.36
CA ARG A 72 -8.05 -23.45 31.33
C ARG A 72 -6.89 -24.41 31.10
N GLU A 73 -7.19 -25.68 30.84
CA GLU A 73 -6.17 -26.69 30.55
C GLU A 73 -5.45 -26.38 29.23
N LEU A 74 -6.18 -25.89 28.21
CA LEU A 74 -5.58 -25.50 26.94
C LEU A 74 -4.64 -24.30 27.11
N GLU A 75 -5.01 -23.29 27.90
CA GLU A 75 -4.13 -22.15 28.20
C GLU A 75 -2.81 -22.57 28.82
N SER A 76 -2.82 -23.61 29.66
CA SER A 76 -1.61 -24.13 30.32
C SER A 76 -0.58 -24.68 29.32
N ILE A 77 -1.02 -25.12 28.14
CA ILE A 77 -0.17 -25.72 27.12
C ILE A 77 0.21 -24.81 25.96
N TYR A 78 -0.19 -23.53 26.01
CA TYR A 78 0.16 -22.54 24.99
C TYR A 78 1.67 -22.52 24.68
N PHE A 79 2.53 -22.40 25.70
CA PHE A 79 3.98 -22.32 25.48
C PHE A 79 4.59 -23.60 24.92
N TYR A 80 4.02 -24.77 25.24
CA TYR A 80 4.45 -26.05 24.68
C TYR A 80 4.13 -26.17 23.19
N SER A 81 3.14 -25.41 22.70
CA SER A 81 2.75 -25.44 21.29
C SER A 81 3.68 -24.63 20.37
N LEU A 82 4.46 -23.68 20.91
CA LEU A 82 5.25 -22.71 20.13
C LEU A 82 6.48 -23.31 19.41
N HIS A 83 6.79 -24.57 19.66
CA HIS A 83 8.03 -25.21 19.21
C HIS A 83 8.00 -25.72 17.78
N ASP A 84 6.80 -26.06 17.32
CA ASP A 84 6.59 -26.63 16.01
C ASP A 84 5.30 -26.10 15.41
N LYS A 85 5.34 -25.82 14.10
CA LYS A 85 4.19 -25.24 13.39
C LYS A 85 2.98 -26.17 13.44
N SER A 86 3.17 -27.48 13.35
CA SER A 86 2.06 -28.45 13.40
C SER A 86 1.45 -28.52 14.80
N MET A 87 2.28 -28.47 15.86
CA MET A 87 1.80 -28.40 17.24
C MET A 87 1.03 -27.11 17.51
N PHE A 88 1.55 -25.97 17.07
CA PHE A 88 0.85 -24.70 17.20
C PHE A 88 -0.46 -24.70 16.40
N SER A 89 -0.49 -25.31 15.21
CA SER A 89 -1.70 -25.43 14.40
C SER A 89 -2.80 -26.22 15.13
N LEU A 90 -2.45 -27.37 15.71
CA LEU A 90 -3.39 -28.17 16.53
C LEU A 90 -3.91 -27.38 17.72
N PHE A 91 -3.02 -26.69 18.43
CA PHE A 91 -3.40 -25.80 19.53
C PHE A 91 -4.36 -24.70 19.05
N PHE A 92 -4.01 -24.03 17.96
CA PHE A 92 -4.73 -22.87 17.43
C PHE A 92 -6.18 -23.20 17.08
N PHE A 93 -6.42 -24.27 16.32
CA PHE A 93 -7.77 -24.64 15.92
C PHE A 93 -8.64 -25.07 17.10
N LEU A 94 -8.08 -25.85 18.04
CA LEU A 94 -8.81 -26.20 19.25
C LEU A 94 -9.06 -24.98 20.16
N PHE A 95 -8.10 -24.05 20.24
CA PHE A 95 -8.28 -22.81 20.99
C PHE A 95 -9.38 -21.96 20.37
N LYS A 96 -9.47 -21.91 19.04
CA LYS A 96 -10.52 -21.20 18.32
C LYS A 96 -11.90 -21.76 18.68
N GLU A 97 -12.08 -23.06 18.52
CA GLU A 97 -13.34 -23.75 18.83
C GLU A 97 -13.78 -23.57 20.29
N ILE A 98 -12.85 -23.68 21.24
CA ILE A 98 -13.18 -23.51 22.66
C ILE A 98 -13.48 -22.04 22.98
N ALA A 99 -12.65 -21.09 22.51
CA ALA A 99 -12.82 -19.67 22.81
C ALA A 99 -14.12 -19.10 22.23
N ASP A 100 -14.58 -19.61 21.07
CA ASP A 100 -15.87 -19.26 20.46
C ASP A 100 -17.04 -19.74 21.33
N LYS A 101 -16.94 -20.92 21.97
CA LYS A 101 -17.96 -21.39 22.91
C LYS A 101 -17.92 -20.69 24.27
N VAL A 102 -16.74 -20.27 24.76
CA VAL A 102 -16.60 -19.51 26.01
C VAL A 102 -17.14 -18.08 25.85
N ASN A 103 -16.85 -17.42 24.72
CA ASN A 103 -17.35 -16.10 24.33
C ASN A 103 -17.25 -14.99 25.40
N THR A 104 -16.22 -14.99 26.24
CA THR A 104 -15.98 -13.93 27.24
C THR A 104 -15.09 -12.82 26.66
N LYS A 105 -15.10 -11.64 27.29
CA LYS A 105 -14.17 -10.55 26.94
C LYS A 105 -12.71 -10.98 27.06
N GLU A 106 -12.40 -11.82 28.05
CA GLU A 106 -11.06 -12.36 28.24
C GLU A 106 -10.67 -13.37 27.16
N SER A 107 -11.56 -14.30 26.80
CA SER A 107 -11.29 -15.28 25.74
C SER A 107 -11.08 -14.59 24.39
N LYS A 108 -11.87 -13.56 24.07
CA LYS A 108 -11.68 -12.71 22.87
C LYS A 108 -10.32 -12.02 22.85
N LYS A 109 -9.90 -11.44 23.98
CA LYS A 109 -8.58 -10.80 24.09
C LYS A 109 -7.43 -11.79 23.87
N LYS A 110 -7.54 -12.99 24.43
CA LYS A 110 -6.55 -14.06 24.26
C LYS A 110 -6.56 -14.62 22.84
N MET A 111 -7.73 -14.74 22.22
CA MET A 111 -7.88 -15.12 20.81
C MET A 111 -7.12 -14.17 19.88
N ILE A 112 -7.16 -12.85 20.12
CA ILE A 112 -6.38 -11.88 19.34
C ILE A 112 -4.88 -12.18 19.43
N HIS A 113 -4.36 -12.43 20.65
CA HIS A 113 -2.95 -12.75 20.84
C HIS A 113 -2.57 -14.06 20.12
N VAL A 114 -3.36 -15.11 20.30
CA VAL A 114 -3.14 -16.42 19.67
C VAL A 114 -3.26 -16.33 18.14
N SER A 115 -4.17 -15.51 17.61
CA SER A 115 -4.32 -15.27 16.17
C SER A 115 -3.14 -14.51 15.56
N LEU A 116 -2.59 -13.53 16.29
CA LEU A 116 -1.37 -12.84 15.87
C LEU A 116 -0.16 -13.78 15.88
N GLN A 117 -0.09 -14.69 16.85
CA GLN A 117 0.96 -15.71 16.91
C GLN A 117 0.79 -16.75 15.77
N ALA A 118 -0.45 -17.12 15.41
CA ALA A 118 -0.74 -17.99 14.26
C ALA A 118 -0.25 -17.37 12.94
N LYS A 119 -0.46 -16.05 12.78
CA LYS A 119 0.03 -15.29 11.63
C LYS A 119 1.55 -15.33 11.52
N GLU A 120 2.28 -15.21 12.64
CA GLU A 120 3.74 -15.33 12.67
C GLU A 120 4.24 -16.72 12.25
N PHE A 121 3.48 -17.78 12.54
CA PHE A 121 3.76 -19.14 12.07
C PHE A 121 3.26 -19.42 10.64
N GLY A 122 2.63 -18.45 9.98
CA GLY A 122 2.04 -18.62 8.64
C GLY A 122 0.90 -19.64 8.63
N ILE A 123 0.06 -19.64 9.66
CA ILE A 123 -1.18 -20.43 9.75
C ILE A 123 -2.33 -19.51 9.36
N ARG A 124 -3.12 -19.95 8.35
CA ARG A 124 -4.28 -19.19 7.87
C ARG A 124 -5.37 -19.19 8.94
N ASN A 125 -5.94 -18.02 9.19
CA ASN A 125 -7.03 -17.84 10.15
C ASN A 125 -8.06 -16.86 9.55
N ASP A 126 -9.33 -17.22 9.60
CA ASP A 126 -10.47 -16.41 9.11
C ASP A 126 -10.86 -15.28 10.08
N LEU A 127 -10.17 -15.15 11.21
CA LEU A 127 -10.46 -14.14 12.22
C LEU A 127 -10.00 -12.78 11.71
N ASP A 128 -10.97 -11.89 11.51
CA ASP A 128 -10.73 -10.54 11.05
C ASP A 128 -9.96 -9.73 12.11
N LEU A 129 -8.70 -9.43 11.81
CA LEU A 129 -7.83 -8.62 12.67
C LEU A 129 -7.87 -7.13 12.30
N ILE A 130 -8.73 -6.72 11.36
CA ILE A 130 -8.85 -5.32 10.91
C ILE A 130 -9.09 -4.41 12.12
N ASP A 131 -10.06 -4.72 12.98
CA ASP A 131 -10.35 -3.93 14.19
C ASP A 131 -9.14 -3.76 15.12
N TYR A 132 -8.32 -4.81 15.28
CA TYR A 132 -7.10 -4.74 16.07
C TYR A 132 -6.07 -3.80 15.45
N TYR A 133 -5.87 -3.89 14.13
CA TYR A 133 -4.94 -3.03 13.40
C TYR A 133 -5.42 -1.58 13.35
N GLU A 134 -6.73 -1.35 13.19
CA GLU A 134 -7.35 -0.04 13.23
C GLU A 134 -7.25 0.59 14.62
N PHE A 135 -7.52 -0.17 15.69
CA PHE A 135 -7.32 0.30 17.06
C PHE A 135 -5.86 0.68 17.33
N LYS A 136 -4.90 -0.14 16.87
CA LYS A 136 -3.46 0.15 17.00
C LYS A 136 -3.07 1.41 16.20
N LYS A 137 -3.61 1.57 14.99
CA LYS A 137 -3.40 2.75 14.13
C LYS A 137 -4.00 4.01 14.76
N SER A 138 -5.20 3.91 15.34
CA SER A 138 -5.87 4.98 16.09
C SER A 138 -5.06 5.40 17.31
N LYS A 139 -4.59 4.44 18.12
CA LYS A 139 -3.71 4.72 19.27
C LYS A 139 -2.44 5.46 18.87
N ASN A 140 -1.80 5.05 17.77
CA ASN A 140 -0.61 5.72 17.27
C ASN A 140 -0.92 7.13 16.74
N ARG A 141 -2.05 7.33 16.04
CA ARG A 141 -2.51 8.66 15.59
C ARG A 141 -2.75 9.59 16.77
N MET A 142 -3.40 9.09 17.82
CA MET A 142 -3.68 9.86 19.04
C MET A 142 -2.37 10.24 19.75
N LEU A 143 -1.41 9.32 19.83
CA LEU A 143 -0.08 9.59 20.41
C LEU A 143 0.68 10.67 19.61
N ILE A 144 0.67 10.58 18.28
CA ILE A 144 1.27 11.61 17.40
C ILE A 144 0.59 12.96 17.63
N LEU A 145 -0.75 13.00 17.64
CA LEU A 145 -1.51 14.23 17.89
C LEU A 145 -1.16 14.85 19.26
N THR A 146 -1.06 14.05 20.31
CA THR A 146 -0.64 14.56 21.63
C THR A 146 0.79 15.09 21.63
N LEU A 147 1.75 14.41 20.99
CA LEU A 147 3.12 14.89 20.89
C LEU A 147 3.22 16.17 20.06
N SER A 148 2.49 16.25 18.95
CA SER A 148 2.41 17.45 18.11
C SER A 148 1.80 18.63 18.87
N SER A 149 0.74 18.40 19.65
CA SER A 149 0.12 19.42 20.49
C SER A 149 1.09 19.95 21.56
N ILE A 150 1.82 19.05 22.23
CA ILE A 150 2.87 19.42 23.21
C ILE A 150 3.96 20.26 22.52
N LEU A 151 4.40 19.85 21.34
CA LEU A 151 5.42 20.58 20.58
C LEU A 151 4.94 21.99 20.17
N ILE A 152 3.72 22.10 19.67
CA ILE A 152 3.10 23.40 19.32
C ILE A 152 3.01 24.29 20.55
N PHE A 153 2.65 23.74 21.71
CA PHE A 153 2.61 24.47 22.98
C PHE A 153 3.99 25.00 23.38
N PHE A 154 5.06 24.19 23.28
CA PHE A 154 6.41 24.65 23.59
C PHE A 154 6.90 25.73 22.62
N ILE A 155 6.66 25.57 21.32
CA ILE A 155 7.05 26.56 20.31
C ILE A 155 6.32 27.88 20.58
N SER A 156 5.00 27.85 20.74
CA SER A 156 4.19 29.05 21.02
C SER A 156 4.59 29.73 22.34
N LEU A 157 4.93 28.96 23.39
CA LEU A 157 5.42 29.50 24.65
C LEU A 157 6.78 30.20 24.50
N ILE A 158 7.70 29.60 23.74
CA ILE A 158 9.01 30.20 23.44
C ILE A 158 8.82 31.48 22.63
N THR A 159 8.04 31.43 21.54
CA THR A 159 7.75 32.59 20.70
C THR A 159 7.10 33.72 21.50
N TYR A 160 6.13 33.40 22.38
CA TYR A 160 5.50 34.39 23.25
C TYR A 160 6.49 35.03 24.22
N ARG A 161 7.36 34.24 24.86
CA ARG A 161 8.40 34.79 25.76
C ARG A 161 9.41 35.66 25.01
N SER A 162 9.84 35.24 23.82
CA SER A 162 10.77 36.00 22.98
C SER A 162 10.16 37.32 22.51
N PHE A 163 8.90 37.33 22.06
CA PHE A 163 8.21 38.56 21.61
C PHE A 163 7.83 39.49 22.78
N LYS A 164 7.49 38.95 23.95
CA LYS A 164 7.22 39.78 25.15
C LYS A 164 8.44 40.59 25.56
N SER A 165 9.64 40.05 25.39
CA SER A 165 10.90 40.77 25.65
C SER A 165 11.18 41.91 24.65
N PHE A 166 10.62 41.85 23.43
CA PHE A 166 10.72 42.93 22.45
C PHE A 166 9.70 44.05 22.68
N ILE A 167 8.48 43.68 23.09
CA ILE A 167 7.41 44.66 23.34
C ILE A 167 7.66 45.43 24.65
N SER A 168 8.32 44.85 25.66
CA SER A 168 8.61 45.57 26.90
C SER A 168 9.81 46.54 26.82
N VAL A 169 10.59 46.53 25.72
CA VAL A 169 11.81 47.36 25.58
C VAL A 169 11.57 48.59 24.70
N ASN A 170 10.52 48.62 23.87
CA ASN A 170 10.20 49.76 22.99
C ASN A 170 9.11 50.71 23.55
N GLY A 171 9.18 50.98 24.85
CA GLY A 171 8.36 51.97 25.54
C GLY A 171 9.04 53.32 25.72
N ASN A 172 9.85 53.79 24.76
CA ASN A 172 10.20 55.21 24.52
C ASN A 172 11.45 55.31 23.63
N GLY A 173 11.37 56.13 22.59
CA GLY A 173 12.57 56.65 21.93
C GLY A 173 12.54 56.58 20.41
N LYS A 174 12.35 57.74 19.79
CA LYS A 174 12.58 58.02 18.38
C LYS A 174 13.95 57.48 17.92
N MET A 175 14.01 56.80 16.78
CA MET A 175 15.11 57.01 15.84
C MET A 175 14.72 56.61 14.42
N ALA A 176 14.92 57.57 13.53
CA ALA A 176 14.83 57.43 12.09
C ALA A 176 16.12 56.84 11.51
N LEU A 177 16.00 56.35 10.28
CA LEU A 177 17.05 56.12 9.26
C LEU A 177 18.00 54.93 9.44
N LYS A 178 17.75 53.86 8.69
CA LYS A 178 18.44 53.56 7.41
C LYS A 178 17.97 52.20 6.89
N GLU A 179 17.21 52.21 5.81
CA GLU A 179 16.99 51.01 5.00
C GLU A 179 18.32 50.52 4.43
N LYS A 180 18.85 49.45 5.03
CA LYS A 180 19.69 48.50 4.31
C LYS A 180 18.84 47.25 4.16
N SER A 181 18.39 47.00 2.94
CA SER A 181 17.76 45.78 2.50
C SER A 181 18.64 44.58 2.84
N THR A 182 18.28 43.86 3.90
CA THR A 182 18.69 42.47 4.06
C THR A 182 17.91 41.63 3.06
N PRO A 183 18.55 40.68 2.34
CA PRO A 183 17.79 39.78 1.50
C PRO A 183 16.91 38.94 2.42
N TYR A 184 15.60 39.00 2.20
CA TYR A 184 14.66 38.10 2.86
C TYR A 184 15.14 36.67 2.63
N SER A 185 15.47 35.98 3.71
CA SER A 185 15.57 34.53 3.67
C SER A 185 14.17 34.02 3.38
N VAL A 186 13.94 33.65 2.12
CA VAL A 186 12.72 32.95 1.70
C VAL A 186 12.72 31.63 2.44
N SER A 187 12.01 31.59 3.57
CA SER A 187 11.52 30.36 4.16
C SER A 187 10.74 29.64 3.06
N GLN A 188 11.34 28.61 2.46
CA GLN A 188 10.68 27.67 1.56
C GLN A 188 9.64 26.86 2.33
N GLY A 189 8.56 27.51 2.74
CA GLY A 189 7.28 26.86 2.99
C GLY A 189 6.51 26.82 1.68
N LEU A 190 5.67 25.79 1.48
CA LEU A 190 4.67 25.83 0.42
C LEU A 190 3.84 27.11 0.61
N PRO A 191 3.60 27.91 -0.45
CA PRO A 191 2.77 29.10 -0.34
C PRO A 191 1.42 28.71 0.29
N PRO A 192 0.89 29.49 1.24
CA PRO A 192 -0.38 29.16 1.87
C PRO A 192 -1.48 29.10 0.81
N ILE A 193 -2.31 28.06 0.88
CA ILE A 193 -3.51 27.93 0.04
C ILE A 193 -4.50 28.98 0.53
N THR A 194 -4.83 29.95 -0.31
CA THR A 194 -5.78 31.03 0.01
C THR A 194 -7.22 30.63 -0.30
N MET A 195 -7.44 29.71 -1.25
CA MET A 195 -8.76 29.14 -1.58
C MET A 195 -8.61 27.77 -2.27
N ALA A 196 -9.58 26.87 -2.06
CA ALA A 196 -9.70 25.63 -2.82
C ALA A 196 -11.15 25.50 -3.32
N THR A 197 -11.33 25.37 -4.63
CA THR A 197 -12.66 25.38 -5.25
C THR A 197 -12.77 24.25 -6.27
N ASP A 198 -13.88 23.51 -6.21
CA ASP A 198 -14.22 22.52 -7.24
C ASP A 198 -14.66 23.26 -8.51
N LEU A 199 -14.18 22.80 -9.67
CA LEU A 199 -14.54 23.39 -10.95
C LEU A 199 -15.65 22.60 -11.65
N VAL A 200 -16.47 23.33 -12.40
CA VAL A 200 -17.37 22.71 -13.36
C VAL A 200 -16.54 22.18 -14.53
N VAL A 201 -16.64 20.87 -14.77
CA VAL A 201 -16.01 20.21 -15.92
C VAL A 201 -17.06 19.97 -16.98
N GLU A 202 -16.79 20.47 -18.18
CA GLU A 202 -17.53 20.06 -19.37
C GLU A 202 -16.61 19.21 -20.24
N ALA A 203 -16.99 17.95 -20.47
CA ALA A 203 -16.36 17.15 -21.51
C ALA A 203 -17.15 17.34 -22.80
N VAL A 204 -16.51 17.94 -23.81
CA VAL A 204 -17.10 18.11 -25.13
C VAL A 204 -16.40 17.13 -26.06
N ASN A 205 -17.16 16.20 -26.64
CA ASN A 205 -16.63 15.31 -27.66
C ASN A 205 -16.77 15.97 -29.02
N LEU A 206 -15.64 16.29 -29.66
CA LEU A 206 -15.61 16.86 -31.01
C LEU A 206 -15.69 15.79 -32.11
N ILE A 207 -15.61 14.51 -31.74
CA ILE A 207 -15.68 13.36 -32.64
C ILE A 207 -17.14 12.96 -32.85
N SER A 208 -17.54 12.68 -34.09
CA SER A 208 -18.86 12.12 -34.42
C SER A 208 -18.97 10.66 -33.96
N HIS A 209 -20.06 10.30 -33.27
CA HIS A 209 -20.33 8.97 -32.68
C HIS A 209 -19.29 8.46 -31.65
N PRO A 210 -18.93 9.25 -30.63
CA PRO A 210 -17.87 8.88 -29.68
C PRO A 210 -18.27 7.69 -28.80
N LYS A 211 -19.54 7.64 -28.37
CA LYS A 211 -20.07 6.64 -27.42
C LYS A 211 -20.01 5.19 -27.92
N ASP A 212 -19.93 4.99 -29.23
CA ASP A 212 -19.91 3.65 -29.82
C ASP A 212 -18.52 3.02 -29.76
N SER A 213 -17.46 3.84 -29.62
CA SER A 213 -16.06 3.38 -29.64
C SER A 213 -15.32 3.59 -28.31
N TYR A 214 -15.66 4.65 -27.56
CA TYR A 214 -15.08 4.94 -26.26
C TYR A 214 -16.03 5.81 -25.42
N TYR A 215 -15.73 5.96 -24.14
CA TYR A 215 -16.39 6.96 -23.30
C TYR A 215 -15.39 7.63 -22.36
N ILE A 216 -15.76 8.83 -21.90
CA ILE A 216 -14.94 9.63 -20.97
C ILE A 216 -15.56 9.52 -19.59
N GLU A 217 -14.72 9.24 -18.60
CA GLU A 217 -15.07 9.32 -17.19
C GLU A 217 -14.38 10.55 -16.59
N ILE A 218 -15.16 11.52 -16.11
CA ILE A 218 -14.63 12.65 -15.33
C ILE A 218 -14.64 12.23 -13.86
N GLU A 219 -13.51 12.42 -13.18
CA GLU A 219 -13.38 12.05 -11.77
C GLU A 219 -13.41 13.27 -10.86
N ASP A 220 -12.60 14.28 -11.18
CA ASP A 220 -12.37 15.42 -10.30
C ASP A 220 -11.79 16.58 -11.12
N ALA A 221 -12.17 17.81 -10.79
CA ALA A 221 -11.42 18.97 -11.24
C ALA A 221 -11.45 20.07 -10.19
N LYS A 222 -10.27 20.61 -9.90
CA LYS A 222 -10.05 21.50 -8.77
C LYS A 222 -9.13 22.63 -9.14
N VAL A 223 -9.32 23.75 -8.45
CA VAL A 223 -8.36 24.86 -8.42
C VAL A 223 -7.92 25.06 -6.99
N LEU A 224 -6.60 25.06 -6.81
CA LEU A 224 -5.96 25.56 -5.61
C LEU A 224 -5.42 26.95 -5.92
N VAL A 225 -5.94 27.96 -5.22
CA VAL A 225 -5.49 29.33 -5.31
C VAL A 225 -4.41 29.53 -4.25
N PHE A 226 -3.24 29.98 -4.70
CA PHE A 226 -2.11 30.41 -3.88
C PHE A 226 -1.98 31.95 -3.95
N GLU A 227 -1.16 32.53 -3.09
CA GLU A 227 -0.89 33.97 -3.12
C GLU A 227 -0.34 34.45 -4.47
N ASP A 228 0.42 33.60 -5.16
CA ASP A 228 1.21 33.90 -6.35
C ASP A 228 0.80 33.09 -7.60
N ALA A 229 -0.01 32.04 -7.46
CA ALA A 229 -0.42 31.19 -8.58
C ALA A 229 -1.77 30.47 -8.37
N HIS A 230 -2.40 30.05 -9.46
CA HIS A 230 -3.53 29.11 -9.47
C HIS A 230 -3.05 27.76 -9.99
N LEU A 231 -3.27 26.70 -9.22
CA LEU A 231 -3.01 25.32 -9.62
C LEU A 231 -4.31 24.63 -10.04
N TYR A 232 -4.42 24.33 -11.32
CA TYR A 232 -5.53 23.60 -11.90
C TYR A 232 -5.19 22.13 -11.93
N GLN A 233 -6.16 21.32 -11.52
CA GLN A 233 -6.10 19.88 -11.60
C GLN A 233 -7.33 19.38 -12.35
N LEU A 234 -7.12 18.56 -13.37
CA LEU A 234 -8.16 17.78 -14.04
C LEU A 234 -7.79 16.30 -13.94
N LYS A 235 -8.74 15.51 -13.45
CA LYS A 235 -8.71 14.05 -13.45
C LYS A 235 -9.87 13.52 -14.27
N ALA A 236 -9.51 12.88 -15.36
CA ALA A 236 -10.44 12.17 -16.22
C ALA A 236 -9.79 10.92 -16.75
N GLY A 237 -10.53 10.12 -17.50
CA GLY A 237 -9.94 9.06 -18.28
C GLY A 237 -10.82 8.65 -19.44
N VAL A 238 -10.17 7.97 -20.38
CA VAL A 238 -10.82 7.43 -21.58
C VAL A 238 -10.84 5.92 -21.45
N VAL A 239 -11.99 5.33 -21.73
CA VAL A 239 -12.18 3.88 -21.76
C VAL A 239 -12.68 3.48 -23.14
N SER A 240 -11.92 2.62 -23.81
CA SER A 240 -12.35 2.03 -25.09
C SER A 240 -13.38 0.93 -24.86
N THR A 241 -14.44 0.91 -25.67
CA THR A 241 -15.48 -0.13 -25.67
C THR A 241 -15.27 -1.18 -26.76
N THR A 242 -14.37 -0.92 -27.71
CA THR A 242 -14.25 -1.71 -28.95
C THR A 242 -12.86 -2.32 -29.13
N HIS A 243 -11.84 -1.50 -29.35
CA HIS A 243 -10.49 -1.95 -29.74
C HIS A 243 -9.41 -1.40 -28.80
N PRO A 244 -8.20 -2.00 -28.77
CA PRO A 244 -7.07 -1.42 -28.06
C PRO A 244 -6.69 -0.03 -28.60
N VAL A 245 -6.48 0.92 -27.68
CA VAL A 245 -6.13 2.30 -28.02
C VAL A 245 -4.63 2.42 -28.32
N LYS A 246 -4.31 2.99 -29.48
CA LYS A 246 -2.96 3.33 -29.91
C LYS A 246 -2.57 4.73 -29.46
N LYS A 247 -3.45 5.71 -29.64
CA LYS A 247 -3.17 7.12 -29.37
C LYS A 247 -4.42 7.84 -28.91
N ILE A 248 -4.25 8.80 -28.01
CA ILE A 248 -5.28 9.75 -27.61
C ILE A 248 -4.68 11.15 -27.71
N SER A 249 -5.33 12.02 -28.48
CA SER A 249 -5.04 13.44 -28.52
C SER A 249 -6.21 14.19 -27.88
N TYR A 250 -5.92 15.06 -26.92
CA TYR A 250 -6.93 15.80 -26.17
C TYR A 250 -6.46 17.21 -25.87
N LYS A 251 -7.41 18.12 -25.70
CA LYS A 251 -7.17 19.53 -25.41
C LYS A 251 -7.86 19.89 -24.11
N VAL A 252 -7.12 20.58 -23.25
CA VAL A 252 -7.66 21.10 -21.99
C VAL A 252 -7.68 22.61 -22.06
N THR A 253 -8.87 23.18 -21.88
CA THR A 253 -9.09 24.62 -21.89
C THR A 253 -9.65 25.06 -20.54
N VAL A 254 -9.02 26.04 -19.88
CA VAL A 254 -9.55 26.67 -18.66
C VAL A 254 -10.13 28.02 -19.05
N TYR A 255 -11.37 28.26 -18.64
CA TYR A 255 -12.09 29.51 -18.85
C TYR A 255 -12.26 30.29 -17.56
N ASP A 256 -12.16 31.61 -17.68
CA ASP A 256 -12.49 32.53 -16.62
C ASP A 256 -13.99 32.82 -16.46
N ASP A 257 -14.32 33.62 -15.45
CA ASP A 257 -15.65 34.12 -15.14
C ASP A 257 -16.24 35.00 -16.25
N LEU A 258 -15.41 35.59 -17.11
CA LEU A 258 -15.79 36.35 -18.29
C LEU A 258 -15.86 35.50 -19.57
N GLY A 259 -15.57 34.20 -19.49
CA GLY A 259 -15.56 33.26 -20.62
C GLY A 259 -14.33 33.36 -21.53
N LYS A 260 -13.26 34.05 -21.13
CA LYS A 260 -11.98 34.06 -21.84
C LYS A 260 -11.13 32.85 -21.44
N SER A 261 -10.42 32.30 -22.43
CA SER A 261 -9.51 31.17 -22.22
C SER A 261 -8.22 31.65 -21.56
N VAL A 262 -7.95 31.21 -20.33
CA VAL A 262 -6.71 31.49 -19.58
C VAL A 262 -5.64 30.41 -19.74
N PHE A 263 -6.05 29.20 -20.11
CA PHE A 263 -5.15 28.10 -20.45
C PHE A 263 -5.76 27.29 -21.57
N ASN A 264 -4.95 26.93 -22.55
CA ASN A 264 -5.37 26.12 -23.68
C ASN A 264 -4.17 25.33 -24.18
N GLN A 265 -4.15 24.03 -23.91
CA GLN A 265 -3.05 23.18 -24.31
C GLN A 265 -3.55 21.85 -24.87
N VAL A 266 -2.89 21.41 -25.93
CA VAL A 266 -3.09 20.09 -26.56
C VAL A 266 -2.07 19.11 -26.01
N PHE A 267 -2.53 17.93 -25.67
CA PHE A 267 -1.75 16.82 -25.17
C PHE A 267 -1.98 15.59 -26.06
N ALA A 268 -0.97 14.73 -26.12
CA ALA A 268 -1.08 13.43 -26.76
C ALA A 268 -0.48 12.35 -25.86
N LYS A 269 -1.14 11.19 -25.83
CA LYS A 269 -0.62 9.97 -25.22
C LYS A 269 -0.61 8.87 -26.26
N GLU A 270 0.55 8.24 -26.43
CA GLU A 270 0.73 7.11 -27.34
C GLU A 270 1.08 5.85 -26.54
N SER A 271 0.55 4.72 -26.97
CA SER A 271 0.83 3.44 -26.36
C SER A 271 2.22 2.95 -26.78
N ASP A 272 3.03 2.57 -25.80
CA ASP A 272 4.32 1.91 -25.98
C ASP A 272 4.18 0.40 -26.27
N PHE A 273 2.97 -0.15 -26.22
CA PHE A 273 2.69 -1.57 -26.51
C PHE A 273 1.26 -1.77 -27.04
N PHE A 274 1.10 -2.57 -28.11
CA PHE A 274 -0.14 -2.65 -28.88
C PHE A 274 -1.39 -3.09 -28.08
N ALA A 275 -1.20 -3.92 -27.05
CA ALA A 275 -2.28 -4.42 -26.19
C ALA A 275 -2.34 -3.75 -24.81
N LYS A 276 -1.56 -2.68 -24.56
CA LYS A 276 -1.51 -2.03 -23.24
C LYS A 276 -2.86 -1.44 -22.85
N TRP A 277 -3.53 -0.76 -23.77
CA TRP A 277 -4.82 -0.12 -23.50
C TRP A 277 -5.94 -0.85 -24.24
N GLY A 278 -6.12 -2.13 -23.90
CA GLY A 278 -7.17 -2.96 -24.47
C GLY A 278 -8.59 -2.49 -24.14
N LYS A 279 -9.59 -3.23 -24.64
CA LYS A 279 -10.99 -2.97 -24.32
C LYS A 279 -11.25 -2.93 -22.82
N ASN A 280 -12.03 -1.93 -22.38
CA ASN A 280 -12.41 -1.66 -21.00
C ASN A 280 -11.22 -1.36 -20.04
N VAL A 281 -10.04 -1.07 -20.58
CA VAL A 281 -8.91 -0.57 -19.78
C VAL A 281 -9.03 0.94 -19.64
N TYR A 282 -8.98 1.42 -18.40
CA TYR A 282 -9.01 2.84 -18.08
C TYR A 282 -7.66 3.49 -18.39
N ILE A 283 -7.69 4.52 -19.22
CA ILE A 283 -6.51 5.30 -19.62
C ILE A 283 -6.59 6.65 -18.88
N PRO A 284 -5.74 6.88 -17.86
CA PRO A 284 -5.83 8.09 -17.05
C PRO A 284 -5.42 9.33 -17.85
N ILE A 285 -6.15 10.41 -17.68
CA ILE A 285 -5.85 11.79 -18.08
C ILE A 285 -5.71 12.61 -16.80
N ASP A 286 -4.46 12.80 -16.39
CA ASP A 286 -4.10 13.63 -15.23
C ASP A 286 -3.39 14.87 -15.75
N VAL A 287 -4.04 16.03 -15.64
CA VAL A 287 -3.47 17.31 -16.02
C VAL A 287 -3.33 18.19 -14.79
N ILE A 288 -2.12 18.71 -14.58
CA ILE A 288 -1.82 19.68 -13.55
C ILE A 288 -1.17 20.87 -14.24
N SER A 289 -1.76 22.06 -14.09
CA SER A 289 -1.24 23.30 -14.68
C SER A 289 -1.15 24.37 -13.60
N SER A 290 -0.04 25.11 -13.57
CA SER A 290 0.15 26.24 -12.67
C SER A 290 0.15 27.53 -13.50
N ILE A 291 -0.71 28.47 -13.17
CA ILE A 291 -0.82 29.77 -13.84
C ILE A 291 -0.50 30.87 -12.83
N PRO A 292 0.47 31.76 -13.10
CA PRO A 292 0.78 32.88 -12.21
C PRO A 292 -0.43 33.80 -11.99
N ARG A 293 -0.59 34.28 -10.75
CA ARG A 293 -1.71 35.15 -10.33
C ARG A 293 -1.65 36.58 -10.89
N ALA A 294 -0.58 36.95 -11.62
CA ALA A 294 -0.54 38.21 -12.36
C ALA A 294 -1.71 38.37 -13.36
N ILE A 295 -2.40 37.26 -13.66
CA ILE A 295 -3.69 37.23 -14.35
C ILE A 295 -4.79 37.34 -13.27
N ASP A 296 -5.30 38.55 -13.05
CA ASP A 296 -6.30 38.91 -12.03
C ASP A 296 -7.70 38.40 -12.41
N VAL A 297 -7.83 37.07 -12.47
CA VAL A 297 -8.93 36.42 -13.16
C VAL A 297 -9.38 35.19 -12.38
N ASN A 298 -10.69 35.10 -12.10
CA ASN A 298 -11.29 34.00 -11.35
C ASN A 298 -11.76 32.88 -12.30
N PRO A 299 -11.07 31.73 -12.35
CA PRO A 299 -11.40 30.65 -13.25
C PRO A 299 -12.63 29.90 -12.76
N LYS A 300 -13.57 29.61 -13.66
CA LYS A 300 -14.85 28.98 -13.29
C LYS A 300 -15.05 27.60 -13.91
N LYS A 301 -14.38 27.31 -15.04
CA LYS A 301 -14.69 26.14 -15.87
C LYS A 301 -13.44 25.54 -16.51
N ILE A 302 -13.39 24.21 -16.54
CA ILE A 302 -12.45 23.44 -17.36
C ILE A 302 -13.23 22.68 -18.43
N VAL A 303 -12.73 22.73 -19.66
CA VAL A 303 -13.23 21.95 -20.79
C VAL A 303 -12.17 20.94 -21.20
N LEU A 304 -12.59 19.67 -21.30
CA LEU A 304 -11.80 18.59 -21.86
C LEU A 304 -12.37 18.21 -23.23
N ASP A 305 -11.61 18.50 -24.28
CA ASP A 305 -11.94 18.15 -25.65
C ASP A 305 -11.13 16.93 -26.08
N ILE A 306 -11.77 15.83 -26.45
CA ILE A 306 -11.08 14.73 -27.14
C ILE A 306 -11.03 15.06 -28.63
N ILE A 307 -9.80 15.20 -29.16
CA ILE A 307 -9.56 15.55 -30.55
C ILE A 307 -9.53 14.29 -31.41
N GLU A 308 -8.80 13.27 -30.96
CA GLU A 308 -8.55 12.05 -31.74
C GLU A 308 -8.33 10.86 -30.80
N VAL A 309 -8.86 9.71 -31.19
CA VAL A 309 -8.57 8.41 -30.58
C VAL A 309 -8.27 7.41 -31.69
N ASP A 310 -7.01 6.99 -31.77
CA ASP A 310 -6.58 5.96 -32.71
C ASP A 310 -6.62 4.59 -32.05
N PHE A 311 -7.06 3.59 -32.80
CA PHE A 311 -7.15 2.21 -32.35
C PHE A 311 -6.26 1.28 -33.18
N PHE A 312 -5.82 0.18 -32.57
CA PHE A 312 -5.28 -0.96 -33.30
C PHE A 312 -6.43 -1.78 -33.88
N LYS A 313 -6.44 -2.00 -35.20
CA LYS A 313 -7.56 -2.65 -35.90
C LYS A 313 -7.49 -4.19 -35.91
N ASP A 314 -6.33 -4.79 -35.61
CA ASP A 314 -6.08 -6.25 -35.73
C ASP A 314 -5.41 -6.86 -34.49
N VAL A 315 -5.74 -6.35 -33.30
CA VAL A 315 -5.15 -6.81 -32.03
C VAL A 315 -6.25 -7.44 -31.19
N ASP A 316 -6.14 -8.74 -30.91
CA ASP A 316 -7.11 -9.48 -30.08
C ASP A 316 -7.08 -8.97 -28.62
N ASP A 317 -8.25 -8.61 -28.08
CA ASP A 317 -8.41 -8.22 -26.68
C ASP A 317 -8.06 -9.34 -25.69
N LYS A 318 -8.04 -10.60 -26.15
CA LYS A 318 -7.68 -11.75 -25.31
C LYS A 318 -6.18 -11.90 -25.08
N ILE A 319 -5.34 -11.05 -25.68
CA ILE A 319 -3.88 -11.12 -25.51
C ILE A 319 -3.52 -11.04 -24.03
N GLY A 320 -2.75 -12.02 -23.57
CA GLY A 320 -2.20 -12.11 -22.22
C GLY A 320 -2.71 -13.30 -21.39
N VAL A 321 -1.98 -13.57 -20.31
CA VAL A 321 -2.19 -14.71 -19.42
C VAL A 321 -2.57 -14.20 -18.03
N ASN A 322 -3.64 -14.72 -17.45
CA ASN A 322 -3.99 -14.40 -16.07
C ASN A 322 -2.91 -14.92 -15.13
N LEU A 323 -2.47 -14.08 -14.20
CA LEU A 323 -1.47 -14.43 -13.22
C LEU A 323 -2.14 -14.82 -11.91
N ASP A 324 -1.70 -15.95 -11.36
CA ASP A 324 -1.99 -16.28 -9.98
C ASP A 324 -1.26 -15.28 -9.07
N SER A 325 -2.02 -14.67 -8.16
CA SER A 325 -1.48 -13.76 -7.14
C SER A 325 -2.09 -14.09 -5.78
N ASP A 326 -1.43 -13.64 -4.72
CA ASP A 326 -1.92 -13.75 -3.34
C ASP A 326 -3.00 -12.70 -2.99
N SER A 327 -3.41 -11.87 -3.94
CA SER A 327 -4.49 -10.89 -3.75
C SER A 327 -5.87 -11.48 -4.04
N PHE A 328 -6.79 -11.32 -3.10
CA PHE A 328 -8.21 -11.64 -3.29
C PHE A 328 -9.00 -10.51 -3.98
N ILE A 329 -8.43 -9.30 -4.02
CA ILE A 329 -9.10 -8.09 -4.50
C ILE A 329 -8.58 -7.69 -5.88
N LEU A 330 -7.29 -7.85 -6.12
CA LEU A 330 -6.66 -7.48 -7.38
C LEU A 330 -6.46 -8.73 -8.23
N LYS A 331 -6.86 -8.65 -9.50
CA LYS A 331 -6.51 -9.67 -10.50
C LYS A 331 -5.47 -9.11 -11.43
N PHE A 332 -4.42 -9.87 -11.68
CA PHE A 332 -3.33 -9.48 -12.55
C PHE A 332 -3.38 -10.30 -13.83
N LYS A 333 -3.13 -9.66 -14.96
CA LYS A 333 -3.00 -10.30 -16.25
C LYS A 333 -1.70 -9.83 -16.89
N TYR A 334 -0.82 -10.76 -17.22
CA TYR A 334 0.40 -10.49 -17.97
C TYR A 334 0.04 -10.31 -19.43
N ILE A 335 0.32 -9.14 -20.02
CA ILE A 335 -0.02 -8.85 -21.41
C ILE A 335 1.15 -9.21 -22.34
N GLY A 336 2.38 -8.88 -21.92
CA GLY A 336 3.57 -9.12 -22.72
C GLY A 336 4.78 -8.39 -22.17
N ASN A 337 5.92 -8.60 -22.83
CA ASN A 337 7.18 -7.93 -22.49
C ASN A 337 7.88 -7.53 -23.79
N TYR A 338 8.56 -6.40 -23.77
CA TYR A 338 9.44 -5.98 -24.85
C TYR A 338 10.76 -5.51 -24.27
N PHE A 339 11.85 -5.89 -24.93
CA PHE A 339 13.20 -5.61 -24.48
C PHE A 339 13.80 -4.44 -25.26
N LYS A 340 14.46 -3.53 -24.54
CA LYS A 340 15.25 -2.45 -25.11
C LYS A 340 16.69 -2.59 -24.66
N LYS A 341 17.59 -2.88 -25.61
CA LYS A 341 19.03 -2.97 -25.35
C LYS A 341 19.66 -1.58 -25.50
N SER A 342 20.53 -1.21 -24.57
CA SER A 342 21.33 0.02 -24.64
C SER A 342 22.57 -0.15 -23.77
N PHE A 343 23.76 0.23 -24.25
CA PHE A 343 25.01 0.32 -23.46
C PHE A 343 25.15 -0.72 -22.33
N GLY A 344 25.38 -1.99 -22.68
CA GLY A 344 25.65 -3.05 -21.69
C GLY A 344 24.46 -3.45 -20.79
N ILE A 345 23.27 -2.88 -21.00
CA ILE A 345 22.06 -3.26 -20.28
C ILE A 345 20.93 -3.66 -21.23
N CYS A 346 20.10 -4.60 -20.77
CA CYS A 346 18.86 -5.00 -21.37
C CYS A 346 17.70 -4.58 -20.46
N LYS A 347 16.87 -3.64 -20.91
CA LYS A 347 15.69 -3.17 -20.18
C LYS A 347 14.46 -3.97 -20.64
N ALA A 348 13.94 -4.82 -19.76
CA ALA A 348 12.66 -5.49 -19.93
C ALA A 348 11.52 -4.54 -19.51
N ASN A 349 10.57 -4.29 -20.40
CA ASN A 349 9.36 -3.53 -20.11
C ASN A 349 8.16 -4.47 -20.11
N THR A 350 7.81 -4.93 -18.91
CA THR A 350 6.76 -5.89 -18.68
C THR A 350 5.43 -5.17 -18.54
N VAL A 351 4.47 -5.47 -19.41
CA VAL A 351 3.13 -4.86 -19.40
C VAL A 351 2.19 -5.80 -18.66
N ILE A 352 1.54 -5.27 -17.62
CA ILE A 352 0.51 -5.97 -16.84
C ILE A 352 -0.78 -5.15 -16.82
N GLU A 353 -1.91 -5.84 -16.87
CA GLU A 353 -3.22 -5.29 -16.55
C GLU A 353 -3.56 -5.68 -15.11
N VAL A 354 -4.05 -4.71 -14.34
CA VAL A 354 -4.51 -4.89 -12.96
C VAL A 354 -5.98 -4.52 -12.92
N PHE A 355 -6.81 -5.48 -12.54
CA PHE A 355 -8.23 -5.27 -12.28
C PHE A 355 -8.48 -5.17 -10.78
N ASN A 356 -9.07 -4.06 -10.34
CA ASN A 356 -9.51 -3.90 -8.96
C ASN A 356 -10.96 -4.33 -8.81
N SER A 357 -11.17 -5.47 -8.14
CA SER A 357 -12.52 -5.96 -7.86
C SER A 357 -13.13 -5.33 -6.60
N SER A 358 -12.44 -4.49 -5.84
CA SER A 358 -13.03 -3.76 -4.71
C SER A 358 -13.95 -2.63 -5.17
N LYS A 359 -14.85 -2.22 -4.27
CA LYS A 359 -15.58 -0.96 -4.34
C LYS A 359 -14.71 0.23 -3.93
N ASP A 360 -13.56 -0.01 -3.32
CA ASP A 360 -12.64 1.01 -2.86
C ASP A 360 -11.55 1.32 -3.89
N VAL A 361 -11.09 2.58 -3.87
CA VAL A 361 -9.95 3.05 -4.66
C VAL A 361 -8.65 2.65 -3.98
N VAL A 362 -7.75 1.99 -4.71
CA VAL A 362 -6.43 1.62 -4.20
C VAL A 362 -5.44 2.75 -4.46
N LYS A 363 -4.98 3.39 -3.38
CA LYS A 363 -4.06 4.54 -3.43
C LYS A 363 -2.59 4.16 -3.40
N ASN A 364 -2.29 2.95 -2.93
CA ASN A 364 -0.91 2.47 -2.85
C ASN A 364 -0.90 0.97 -3.09
N LEU A 365 -0.20 0.58 -4.14
CA LEU A 365 -0.04 -0.81 -4.56
C LEU A 365 1.45 -1.10 -4.71
N GLU A 366 1.89 -2.09 -3.95
CA GLU A 366 3.23 -2.63 -4.02
C GLU A 366 3.14 -4.13 -4.30
N ILE A 367 3.95 -4.61 -5.23
CA ILE A 367 3.98 -6.01 -5.64
C ILE A 367 5.41 -6.51 -5.67
N GLU A 368 5.60 -7.80 -5.54
CA GLU A 368 6.85 -8.47 -5.89
C GLU A 368 6.65 -9.23 -7.20
N ILE A 369 7.58 -9.03 -8.14
CA ILE A 369 7.56 -9.67 -9.46
C ILE A 369 8.80 -10.54 -9.63
N ASP A 370 8.58 -11.83 -9.85
CA ASP A 370 9.61 -12.77 -10.28
C ASP A 370 9.63 -12.87 -11.80
N TYR A 371 10.83 -12.82 -12.35
CA TYR A 371 11.12 -13.20 -13.73
C TYR A 371 11.60 -14.65 -13.74
N ILE A 372 10.91 -15.50 -14.49
CA ILE A 372 11.12 -16.95 -14.49
C ILE A 372 11.66 -17.38 -15.85
N ASP A 373 12.67 -18.24 -15.85
CA ASP A 373 13.22 -18.83 -17.06
C ASP A 373 12.35 -19.97 -17.62
N LYS A 374 12.75 -20.52 -18.77
CA LYS A 374 12.05 -21.65 -19.42
C LYS A 374 12.04 -22.94 -18.59
N GLU A 375 12.96 -23.07 -17.63
CA GLU A 375 13.05 -24.23 -16.74
C GLU A 375 12.32 -24.02 -15.41
N GLY A 376 11.66 -22.88 -15.24
CA GLY A 376 10.90 -22.56 -14.03
C GLY A 376 11.75 -21.97 -12.90
N ARG A 377 13.02 -21.62 -13.13
CA ARG A 377 13.89 -21.02 -12.12
C ARG A 377 13.68 -19.50 -12.07
N ILE A 378 13.79 -18.94 -10.88
CA ILE A 378 13.70 -17.48 -10.68
C ILE A 378 15.02 -16.86 -11.14
N ILE A 379 14.98 -16.10 -12.23
CA ILE A 379 16.10 -15.30 -12.73
C ILE A 379 16.33 -14.11 -11.79
N ARG A 380 15.24 -13.43 -11.41
CA ARG A 380 15.29 -12.25 -10.56
C ARG A 380 13.94 -11.96 -9.91
N SER A 381 13.97 -11.64 -8.63
CA SER A 381 12.83 -11.05 -7.90
C SER A 381 13.03 -9.55 -7.70
N LEU A 382 11.97 -8.77 -7.89
CA LEU A 382 11.96 -7.34 -7.62
C LEU A 382 10.65 -6.88 -6.97
N ARG A 383 10.79 -6.12 -5.89
CA ARG A 383 9.67 -5.40 -5.29
C ARG A 383 9.46 -4.05 -5.98
N ARG A 384 8.23 -3.78 -6.40
CA ARG A 384 7.84 -2.62 -7.21
C ARG A 384 6.59 -1.97 -6.67
N LYS A 385 6.65 -0.64 -6.52
CA LYS A 385 5.48 0.20 -6.24
C LYS A 385 4.86 0.61 -7.58
N LEU A 386 3.65 0.15 -7.85
CA LEU A 386 2.93 0.47 -9.10
C LEU A 386 2.24 1.83 -9.03
N ILE A 387 1.93 2.28 -7.81
CA ILE A 387 1.20 3.52 -7.54
C ILE A 387 2.02 4.31 -6.52
N SER A 388 2.82 5.27 -6.98
CA SER A 388 3.81 5.97 -6.15
C SER A 388 3.56 7.46 -5.97
N SER A 389 2.81 8.09 -6.89
CA SER A 389 2.55 9.52 -6.88
C SER A 389 1.28 9.86 -6.11
N ALA A 390 1.20 11.07 -5.54
CA ALA A 390 0.03 11.54 -4.78
C ALA A 390 -1.29 11.51 -5.57
N ASN A 391 -1.22 11.38 -6.90
CA ASN A 391 -2.37 11.44 -7.80
C ASN A 391 -2.60 10.18 -8.64
N SER A 392 -1.76 9.15 -8.54
CA SER A 392 -2.04 7.86 -9.17
C SER A 392 -2.88 7.00 -8.24
N PHE A 393 -3.93 6.37 -8.75
CA PHE A 393 -4.72 5.38 -8.01
C PHE A 393 -5.37 4.40 -8.97
N LEU A 394 -5.60 3.20 -8.46
CA LEU A 394 -6.33 2.17 -9.17
C LEU A 394 -7.80 2.27 -8.75
N LYS A 395 -8.67 2.68 -9.69
CA LYS A 395 -10.08 2.95 -9.37
C LYS A 395 -10.79 1.67 -8.93
N SER A 396 -11.90 1.86 -8.23
CA SER A 396 -12.79 0.76 -7.90
C SER A 396 -13.43 0.20 -9.16
N LYS A 397 -13.55 -1.14 -9.21
CA LYS A 397 -14.18 -1.87 -10.33
C LYS A 397 -13.61 -1.56 -11.73
N SER A 398 -12.38 -1.06 -11.82
CA SER A 398 -11.76 -0.71 -13.10
C SER A 398 -10.53 -1.57 -13.40
N LYS A 399 -10.16 -1.62 -14.68
CA LYS A 399 -8.91 -2.18 -15.17
C LYS A 399 -7.94 -1.06 -15.51
N GLN A 400 -6.68 -1.19 -15.15
CA GLN A 400 -5.62 -0.27 -15.57
C GLN A 400 -4.37 -1.05 -15.94
N SER A 401 -3.59 -0.52 -16.87
CA SER A 401 -2.35 -1.16 -17.32
C SER A 401 -1.12 -0.43 -16.83
N PHE A 402 -0.11 -1.21 -16.45
CA PHE A 402 1.16 -0.73 -15.91
C PHE A 402 2.32 -1.32 -16.71
N THR A 403 3.30 -0.48 -17.04
CA THR A 403 4.57 -0.92 -17.60
C THR A 403 5.62 -0.97 -16.49
N ILE A 404 6.09 -2.16 -16.16
CA ILE A 404 7.16 -2.38 -15.18
C ILE A 404 8.49 -2.48 -15.91
N SER A 405 9.35 -1.49 -15.70
CA SER A 405 10.70 -1.48 -16.24
C SER A 405 11.68 -2.19 -15.31
N THR A 406 12.37 -3.21 -15.82
CA THR A 406 13.42 -3.96 -15.12
C THR A 406 14.70 -3.96 -15.95
N ILE A 407 15.83 -3.64 -15.30
CA ILE A 407 17.14 -3.54 -15.96
C ILE A 407 17.96 -4.79 -15.67
N PHE A 408 18.36 -5.52 -16.69
CA PHE A 408 19.27 -6.67 -16.60
C PHE A 408 20.64 -6.28 -17.19
N PRO A 409 21.73 -6.30 -16.42
CA PRO A 409 23.07 -6.10 -16.95
C PRO A 409 23.45 -7.25 -17.89
N ASN A 410 23.94 -6.94 -19.09
CA ASN A 410 24.29 -7.97 -20.08
C ASN A 410 25.47 -8.82 -19.63
N GLU A 411 26.37 -8.28 -18.80
CA GLU A 411 27.49 -9.01 -18.21
C GLU A 411 27.03 -10.19 -17.35
N ILE A 412 25.86 -10.07 -16.71
CA ILE A 412 25.29 -11.08 -15.81
C ILE A 412 24.20 -11.90 -16.53
N TYR A 413 23.41 -11.25 -17.40
CA TYR A 413 22.28 -11.85 -18.10
C TYR A 413 22.37 -11.60 -19.61
N PRO A 414 23.36 -12.19 -20.31
CA PRO A 414 23.62 -11.92 -21.72
C PRO A 414 22.47 -12.36 -22.65
N THR A 415 21.70 -13.37 -22.22
CA THR A 415 20.67 -14.05 -23.02
C THR A 415 19.25 -13.86 -22.46
N ILE A 416 19.03 -12.87 -21.60
CA ILE A 416 17.75 -12.68 -20.87
C ILE A 416 16.49 -12.69 -21.76
N GLU A 417 16.59 -12.16 -22.97
CA GLU A 417 15.48 -12.13 -23.93
C GLU A 417 15.05 -13.53 -24.39
N ASN A 418 16.01 -14.46 -24.48
CA ASN A 418 15.77 -15.85 -24.84
C ASN A 418 15.47 -16.73 -23.62
N ASP A 419 16.03 -16.38 -22.46
CA ASP A 419 15.90 -17.18 -21.25
C ASP A 419 14.56 -16.93 -20.54
N PHE A 420 14.07 -15.70 -20.61
CA PHE A 420 12.78 -15.30 -20.03
C PHE A 420 11.63 -16.11 -20.62
N SER A 421 10.81 -16.67 -19.74
CA SER A 421 9.60 -17.41 -20.11
C SER A 421 8.35 -16.74 -19.59
N SER A 422 8.30 -16.44 -18.29
CA SER A 422 7.08 -15.97 -17.65
C SER A 422 7.39 -15.08 -16.44
N ILE A 423 6.33 -14.47 -15.90
CA ILE A 423 6.39 -13.73 -14.66
C ILE A 423 5.46 -14.34 -13.62
N LYS A 424 5.78 -14.10 -12.34
CA LYS A 424 4.87 -14.38 -11.23
C LYS A 424 4.77 -13.14 -10.34
N ILE A 425 3.56 -12.86 -9.86
CA ILE A 425 3.29 -11.76 -8.93
C ILE A 425 2.87 -12.34 -7.59
N TYR A 426 3.49 -11.87 -6.51
CA TYR A 426 3.20 -12.27 -5.14
C TYR A 426 3.54 -11.14 -4.17
N ASN A 427 3.28 -11.35 -2.88
CA ASN A 427 3.44 -10.34 -1.84
C ASN A 427 2.71 -9.03 -2.20
N VAL A 428 1.48 -9.13 -2.70
CA VAL A 428 0.68 -7.97 -3.08
C VAL A 428 0.26 -7.21 -1.82
N ILE A 429 0.78 -5.99 -1.66
CA ILE A 429 0.53 -5.12 -0.51
C ILE A 429 -0.28 -3.92 -0.97
N ILE A 430 -1.49 -3.82 -0.41
CA ILE A 430 -2.42 -2.70 -0.59
C ILE A 430 -2.40 -1.89 0.71
N LYS A 431 -2.21 -0.56 0.62
CA LYS A 431 -2.11 0.34 1.79
C LYS A 431 -3.06 1.52 1.76
#